data_AF-A0A0F9KRQ3-F1
#
_entry.id   AF-A0A0F9KRQ3-F1
#
_cell.length_a   1.000
_cell.length_b   1.000
_cell.length_c   1.000
_cell.angle_alpha   90.00
_cell.angle_beta   90.00
_cell.angle_gamma   90.00
#
_symmetry.space_group_name_H-M   'P 1'
#
loop_
_entity.id
_entity.type
_entity.pdbx_description
1 polymer ?
#
loop_
_entity_poly.entity_id
_entity_poly.type
_entity_poly.pdbx_seq_one_letter_code
_entity_poly.pdbx_strand_id
1 'polypeptide(L)'
;TGSSGNTVFAYTGGAWDIRAGNGNNASQNVLRVDNSGNFNFYDGDLTTTGNISLTGLASVIDLSGAGASGDRWVLLLSDKTAVFGSIKSGFHKVGGNENFTLLGAEGTTLFSSAVTDDNVLRFAINTQGAMSWGDGTNAKDTNLYRQSANLLQTTDSFTSLGTITAAAFTTAGRLSVGTGTAAAPSIYFGTDVDTGFYHPAINILGFAVSGGEIFRVDSYGILMIDGVVNAPSYTFANDDDTGFYRIGADNIGMTLGNSLEYDFSTTTFNAKSNDITTTGTVTAKGYTKNLVTKTGAYTLTASDDIVLGNTNAFTLTLPASSGITGKVYTIKKINTEYDEALTIDGNSSETIDGALTYVIYTVDSGITIISDGSNWQIIGSF
;
A
#
# COMPACT_ATOMS: atom_id res chain seq x y z
N THR A 1 -8.23 76.57 -62.41
CA THR A 1 -9.24 76.95 -63.41
C THR A 1 -9.50 75.78 -64.33
N GLY A 2 -10.64 75.11 -64.14
CA GLY A 2 -11.18 74.04 -64.99
C GLY A 2 -12.70 74.03 -64.81
N SER A 3 -13.42 74.02 -65.93
CA SER A 3 -14.82 74.42 -66.17
C SER A 3 -15.89 73.83 -65.23
N SER A 4 -17.00 74.57 -65.09
CA SER A 4 -18.29 74.31 -64.42
C SER A 4 -18.39 73.13 -63.43
N GLY A 5 -18.52 73.46 -62.13
CA GLY A 5 -18.89 72.50 -61.07
C GLY A 5 -17.89 72.34 -59.91
N ASN A 6 -16.81 73.12 -59.87
CA ASN A 6 -15.61 72.75 -59.10
C ASN A 6 -15.20 73.79 -58.05
N THR A 7 -15.37 73.44 -56.76
CA THR A 7 -14.44 73.91 -55.70
C THR A 7 -13.61 72.71 -55.26
N VAL A 8 -12.40 72.56 -55.79
CA VAL A 8 -11.53 71.41 -55.50
C VAL A 8 -10.87 71.54 -54.12
N PHE A 9 -10.70 72.77 -53.61
CA PHE A 9 -10.20 73.08 -52.28
C PHE A 9 -11.00 74.24 -51.69
N ALA A 10 -11.69 74.04 -50.57
CA ALA A 10 -12.47 75.05 -49.88
C ALA A 10 -11.95 75.22 -48.45
N TYR A 11 -11.75 76.46 -48.01
CA TYR A 11 -11.53 76.79 -46.60
C TYR A 11 -12.77 77.50 -46.06
N THR A 12 -13.57 76.80 -45.25
CA THR A 12 -14.82 77.34 -44.70
C THR A 12 -14.97 76.93 -43.25
N GLY A 13 -15.26 77.91 -42.36
CA GLY A 13 -15.50 77.64 -40.94
C GLY A 13 -14.28 77.12 -40.16
N GLY A 14 -13.06 77.37 -40.66
CA GLY A 14 -11.80 76.95 -40.02
C GLY A 14 -11.17 75.67 -40.59
N ALA A 15 -11.89 74.96 -41.48
CA ALA A 15 -11.50 73.65 -41.98
C ALA A 15 -11.18 73.67 -43.47
N TRP A 16 -10.31 72.75 -43.88
CA TRP A 16 -9.94 72.51 -45.29
C TRP A 16 -10.70 71.31 -45.84
N ASP A 17 -11.46 71.52 -46.91
CA ASP A 17 -12.24 70.48 -47.60
C ASP A 17 -11.77 70.30 -49.05
N ILE A 18 -11.74 69.05 -49.52
CA ILE A 18 -11.79 68.71 -50.95
C ILE A 18 -13.20 68.20 -51.25
N ARG A 19 -13.89 68.85 -52.19
CA ARG A 19 -15.32 68.60 -52.46
C ARG A 19 -15.54 67.99 -53.83
N ALA A 20 -16.52 67.09 -53.92
CA ALA A 20 -17.07 66.56 -55.16
C ALA A 20 -18.53 67.01 -55.32
N GLY A 21 -18.77 68.32 -55.48
CA GLY A 21 -20.14 68.83 -55.64
C GLY A 21 -20.27 70.34 -55.54
N ASN A 22 -21.46 70.84 -55.92
CA ASN A 22 -21.78 72.26 -56.11
C ASN A 22 -22.58 72.89 -54.94
N GLY A 23 -22.63 72.25 -53.76
CA GLY A 23 -23.43 72.67 -52.60
C GLY A 23 -22.63 72.76 -51.29
N ASN A 24 -23.17 73.49 -50.30
CA ASN A 24 -22.56 73.67 -48.97
C ASN A 24 -22.93 72.54 -47.99
N ASN A 25 -23.19 71.32 -48.47
CA ASN A 25 -23.65 70.22 -47.61
C ASN A 25 -22.48 69.27 -47.28
N ALA A 26 -22.36 68.88 -46.01
CA ALA A 26 -21.22 68.10 -45.50
C ALA A 26 -21.04 66.74 -46.18
N SER A 27 -22.12 66.18 -46.76
CA SER A 27 -22.12 64.94 -47.53
C SER A 27 -21.44 65.01 -48.91
N GLN A 28 -20.96 66.19 -49.34
CA GLN A 28 -20.24 66.37 -50.61
C GLN A 28 -18.72 66.47 -50.44
N ASN A 29 -18.23 66.46 -49.20
CA ASN A 29 -16.81 66.42 -48.93
C ASN A 29 -16.29 65.01 -49.24
N VAL A 30 -15.10 64.91 -49.84
CA VAL A 30 -14.39 63.63 -50.03
C VAL A 30 -13.29 63.51 -48.98
N LEU A 31 -12.64 64.63 -48.66
CA LEU A 31 -11.59 64.73 -47.66
C LEU A 31 -11.73 66.03 -46.85
N ARG A 32 -11.48 65.97 -45.54
CA ARG A 32 -11.47 67.15 -44.67
C ARG A 32 -10.39 67.09 -43.61
N VAL A 33 -9.71 68.21 -43.41
CA VAL A 33 -9.02 68.51 -42.15
C VAL A 33 -9.94 69.39 -41.32
N ASP A 34 -10.45 68.87 -40.22
CA ASP A 34 -11.33 69.62 -39.33
C ASP A 34 -10.57 70.56 -38.37
N ASN A 35 -11.30 71.35 -37.58
CA ASN A 35 -10.71 72.32 -36.66
C ASN A 35 -9.96 71.66 -35.49
N SER A 36 -10.14 70.36 -35.28
CA SER A 36 -9.41 69.55 -34.30
C SER A 36 -8.15 68.94 -34.90
N GLY A 37 -7.88 69.17 -36.20
CA GLY A 37 -6.73 68.62 -36.92
C GLY A 37 -6.94 67.18 -37.41
N ASN A 38 -8.17 66.65 -37.33
CA ASN A 38 -8.46 65.30 -37.81
C ASN A 38 -8.52 65.28 -39.32
N PHE A 39 -7.90 64.28 -39.93
CA PHE A 39 -7.94 64.03 -41.37
C PHE A 39 -9.02 62.99 -41.68
N ASN A 40 -10.18 63.45 -42.08
CA ASN A 40 -11.39 62.65 -42.26
C ASN A 40 -11.64 62.35 -43.75
N PHE A 41 -12.02 61.11 -44.04
CA PHE A 41 -12.60 60.69 -45.32
C PHE A 41 -14.11 60.49 -45.11
N TYR A 42 -14.93 61.14 -45.93
CA TYR A 42 -16.39 61.14 -45.77
C TYR A 42 -17.09 59.99 -46.50
N ASP A 43 -16.51 59.51 -47.60
CA ASP A 43 -16.98 58.35 -48.37
C ASP A 43 -15.78 57.71 -49.11
N GLY A 44 -15.66 56.38 -49.04
CA GLY A 44 -14.56 55.60 -49.64
C GLY A 44 -13.40 55.20 -48.72
N ASP A 45 -12.54 54.33 -49.24
CA ASP A 45 -11.39 53.75 -48.51
C ASP A 45 -10.11 54.59 -48.69
N LEU A 46 -9.31 54.75 -47.62
CA LEU A 46 -7.93 55.22 -47.73
C LEU A 46 -7.06 54.11 -48.34
N THR A 47 -6.85 54.17 -49.65
CA THR A 47 -5.93 53.26 -50.36
C THR A 47 -4.57 53.93 -50.53
N THR A 48 -3.50 53.29 -50.08
CA THR A 48 -2.12 53.77 -50.28
C THR A 48 -1.26 52.68 -50.92
N THR A 49 -0.33 53.06 -51.79
CA THR A 49 0.67 52.16 -52.38
C THR A 49 1.99 52.14 -51.60
N GLY A 50 2.11 52.99 -50.58
CA GLY A 50 3.27 53.10 -49.68
C GLY A 50 2.87 52.94 -48.22
N ASN A 51 3.81 53.15 -47.31
CA ASN A 51 3.55 52.97 -45.87
C ASN A 51 2.73 54.12 -45.29
N ILE A 52 1.74 53.81 -44.45
CA ILE A 52 1.13 54.78 -43.53
C ILE A 52 2.03 54.82 -42.28
N SER A 53 2.73 55.93 -42.05
CA SER A 53 3.61 56.12 -40.89
C SER A 53 2.93 56.98 -39.82
N LEU A 54 2.83 56.46 -38.60
CA LEU A 54 2.32 57.19 -37.44
C LEU A 54 3.47 57.51 -36.49
N THR A 55 3.81 58.79 -36.35
CA THR A 55 4.92 59.24 -35.51
C THR A 55 4.40 60.05 -34.33
N GLY A 56 4.52 59.52 -33.10
CA GLY A 56 4.09 60.22 -31.87
C GLY A 56 3.95 59.27 -30.67
N LEU A 57 3.99 59.83 -29.45
CA LEU A 57 3.93 59.05 -28.19
C LEU A 57 2.55 58.42 -27.91
N ALA A 58 1.51 58.81 -28.64
CA ALA A 58 0.12 58.34 -28.45
C ALA A 58 -0.62 58.14 -29.79
N SER A 59 0.09 57.75 -30.84
CA SER A 59 -0.54 57.47 -32.13
C SER A 59 -1.30 56.14 -32.09
N VAL A 60 -2.62 56.20 -32.27
CA VAL A 60 -3.51 55.04 -32.28
C VAL A 60 -4.24 54.99 -33.63
N ILE A 61 -4.31 53.81 -34.25
CA ILE A 61 -5.31 53.57 -35.31
C ILE A 61 -6.59 53.20 -34.57
N ASP A 62 -7.47 54.18 -34.37
CA ASP A 62 -8.79 53.93 -33.79
C ASP A 62 -9.70 53.36 -34.88
N LEU A 63 -10.10 52.12 -34.67
CA LEU A 63 -10.97 51.35 -35.56
C LEU A 63 -12.39 51.25 -34.96
N SER A 64 -12.78 52.08 -33.99
CA SER A 64 -14.11 51.97 -33.37
C SER A 64 -15.22 52.60 -34.22
N GLY A 65 -15.75 51.83 -35.18
CA GLY A 65 -16.97 52.19 -35.92
C GLY A 65 -18.25 51.84 -35.14
N ALA A 66 -19.14 52.81 -34.94
CA ALA A 66 -20.49 52.56 -34.40
C ALA A 66 -21.41 52.02 -35.51
N GLY A 67 -21.57 50.69 -35.61
CA GLY A 67 -22.59 50.10 -36.49
C GLY A 67 -22.52 48.57 -36.63
N ALA A 68 -23.58 47.88 -36.17
CA ALA A 68 -23.94 46.48 -36.37
C ALA A 68 -23.04 45.36 -35.78
N SER A 69 -23.67 44.46 -35.01
CA SER A 69 -23.05 43.26 -34.43
C SER A 69 -22.55 42.31 -35.53
N GLY A 70 -21.23 42.11 -35.63
CA GLY A 70 -20.65 41.05 -36.47
C GLY A 70 -19.44 41.42 -37.32
N ASP A 71 -18.98 42.68 -37.31
CA ASP A 71 -17.81 43.06 -38.10
C ASP A 71 -16.53 42.45 -37.54
N ARG A 72 -15.97 41.51 -38.30
CA ARG A 72 -14.67 40.86 -38.06
C ARG A 72 -13.57 41.79 -38.55
N TRP A 73 -12.89 42.45 -37.63
CA TRP A 73 -11.75 43.32 -37.91
C TRP A 73 -10.53 42.48 -38.30
N VAL A 74 -10.21 42.40 -39.59
CA VAL A 74 -9.04 41.64 -40.07
C VAL A 74 -8.02 42.57 -40.72
N LEU A 75 -6.88 42.77 -40.06
CA LEU A 75 -5.69 43.35 -40.67
C LEU A 75 -5.04 42.25 -41.56
N LEU A 76 -5.47 42.15 -42.82
CA LEU A 76 -4.91 41.19 -43.78
C LEU A 76 -3.78 41.85 -44.57
N LEU A 77 -2.59 41.25 -44.59
CA LEU A 77 -1.65 41.47 -45.69
C LEU A 77 -2.21 40.84 -46.97
N SER A 78 -1.69 41.20 -48.14
CA SER A 78 -2.18 40.73 -49.44
C SER A 78 -2.15 39.20 -49.62
N ASP A 79 -1.35 38.50 -48.82
CA ASP A 79 -1.24 37.04 -48.76
C ASP A 79 -2.13 36.39 -47.67
N LYS A 80 -3.01 37.19 -47.04
CA LYS A 80 -3.87 36.80 -45.92
C LYS A 80 -3.14 36.39 -44.64
N THR A 81 -1.86 36.75 -44.50
CA THR A 81 -1.17 36.68 -43.22
C THR A 81 -1.41 37.98 -42.44
N ALA A 82 -1.71 37.88 -41.15
CA ALA A 82 -1.71 39.04 -40.26
C ALA A 82 -0.35 39.06 -39.54
N VAL A 83 0.66 39.72 -40.12
CA VAL A 83 1.94 39.92 -39.43
C VAL A 83 1.82 41.15 -38.55
N PHE A 84 1.47 40.92 -37.29
CA PHE A 84 1.89 41.86 -36.25
C PHE A 84 3.40 41.67 -36.09
N GLY A 85 4.21 42.60 -36.59
CA GLY A 85 5.65 42.63 -36.31
C GLY A 85 5.94 42.68 -34.80
N SER A 86 7.21 42.69 -34.36
CA SER A 86 7.57 42.66 -32.93
C SER A 86 6.79 43.71 -32.10
N ILE A 87 5.79 43.28 -31.32
CA ILE A 87 5.03 44.18 -30.45
C ILE A 87 5.82 44.33 -29.15
N LYS A 88 6.42 45.51 -28.95
CA LYS A 88 7.29 45.80 -27.80
C LYS A 88 6.55 45.87 -26.44
N SER A 89 5.21 45.92 -26.42
CA SER A 89 4.42 46.16 -25.21
C SER A 89 3.05 45.45 -25.15
N GLY A 90 2.89 44.32 -25.85
CA GLY A 90 1.66 43.51 -25.81
C GLY A 90 0.49 44.01 -26.66
N PHE A 91 -0.49 43.14 -26.89
CA PHE A 91 -1.72 43.45 -27.63
C PHE A 91 -2.66 44.27 -26.72
N HIS A 92 -2.97 45.51 -27.10
CA HIS A 92 -3.90 46.39 -26.37
C HIS A 92 -5.35 45.99 -26.68
N LYS A 93 -6.12 45.55 -25.68
CA LYS A 93 -7.57 45.29 -25.81
C LYS A 93 -8.37 46.60 -25.71
N VAL A 94 -9.24 46.89 -26.67
CA VAL A 94 -10.18 48.02 -26.63
C VAL A 94 -11.57 47.51 -26.27
N GLY A 95 -11.92 47.49 -24.97
CA GLY A 95 -13.30 47.34 -24.45
C GLY A 95 -14.00 45.97 -24.56
N GLY A 96 -14.86 45.64 -23.57
CA GLY A 96 -15.81 44.50 -23.60
C GLY A 96 -15.27 43.12 -23.14
N ASN A 97 -16.20 42.21 -22.80
CA ASN A 97 -15.95 40.77 -22.53
C ASN A 97 -15.61 40.02 -23.84
N GLU A 98 -14.60 40.47 -24.58
CA GLU A 98 -14.20 39.84 -25.85
C GLU A 98 -12.96 38.94 -25.67
N ASN A 99 -13.07 37.71 -26.20
CA ASN A 99 -12.02 36.68 -26.15
C ASN A 99 -11.09 36.82 -27.36
N PHE A 100 -9.78 36.91 -27.11
CA PHE A 100 -8.79 36.78 -28.17
C PHE A 100 -8.78 35.31 -28.65
N THR A 101 -9.29 35.08 -29.85
CA THR A 101 -9.47 33.73 -30.41
C THR A 101 -8.53 33.53 -31.59
N LEU A 102 -7.64 32.54 -31.48
CA LEU A 102 -6.80 32.09 -32.58
C LEU A 102 -7.51 30.97 -33.33
N LEU A 103 -7.82 31.20 -34.61
CA LEU A 103 -8.51 30.25 -35.47
C LEU A 103 -7.53 29.66 -36.48
N GLY A 104 -7.64 28.35 -36.73
CA GLY A 104 -6.85 27.64 -37.73
C GLY A 104 -7.59 26.40 -38.22
N ALA A 105 -7.13 25.81 -39.33
CA ALA A 105 -7.64 24.52 -39.79
C ALA A 105 -7.29 23.40 -38.78
N GLU A 106 -8.00 22.28 -38.81
CA GLU A 106 -7.73 21.15 -37.92
C GLU A 106 -6.26 20.68 -38.03
N GLY A 107 -5.63 20.41 -36.89
CA GLY A 107 -4.24 19.98 -36.79
C GLY A 107 -3.19 21.07 -36.98
N THR A 108 -3.58 22.31 -37.31
CA THR A 108 -2.63 23.43 -37.49
C THR A 108 -2.08 23.95 -36.18
N THR A 109 -0.83 24.44 -36.20
CA THR A 109 -0.20 25.06 -35.03
C THR A 109 -0.79 26.44 -34.78
N LEU A 110 -1.30 26.70 -33.57
CA LEU A 110 -1.86 27.99 -33.14
C LEU A 110 -0.84 28.83 -32.37
N PHE A 111 -0.04 28.19 -31.51
CA PHE A 111 0.98 28.83 -30.71
C PHE A 111 2.26 28.00 -30.76
N SER A 112 3.41 28.65 -30.88
CA SER A 112 4.68 27.94 -30.90
C SER A 112 5.87 28.77 -30.42
N SER A 113 6.95 28.08 -30.09
CA SER A 113 8.27 28.68 -29.88
C SER A 113 9.32 27.97 -30.72
N ALA A 114 10.32 28.76 -31.13
CA ALA A 114 11.52 28.32 -31.81
C ALA A 114 12.67 29.28 -31.46
N VAL A 115 13.90 28.80 -31.59
CA VAL A 115 15.14 29.57 -31.56
C VAL A 115 15.63 29.73 -33.00
N THR A 116 16.42 30.78 -33.27
CA THR A 116 17.08 30.97 -34.56
C THR A 116 17.84 29.70 -34.94
N ASP A 117 17.70 29.27 -36.19
CA ASP A 117 18.26 28.04 -36.75
C ASP A 117 17.65 26.71 -36.23
N ASP A 118 16.55 26.76 -35.46
CA ASP A 118 15.78 25.55 -35.18
C ASP A 118 15.15 25.00 -36.48
N ASN A 119 15.30 23.69 -36.69
CA ASN A 119 14.67 22.98 -37.80
C ASN A 119 13.27 22.46 -37.44
N VAL A 120 12.91 22.47 -36.15
CA VAL A 120 11.60 22.04 -35.63
C VAL A 120 11.18 22.98 -34.48
N LEU A 121 9.88 23.22 -34.34
CA LEU A 121 9.34 23.98 -33.19
C LEU A 121 9.65 23.26 -31.86
N ARG A 122 10.13 24.00 -30.86
CA ARG A 122 10.45 23.48 -29.52
C ARG A 122 9.23 23.30 -28.63
N PHE A 123 8.24 24.17 -28.77
CA PHE A 123 6.94 24.03 -28.15
C PHE A 123 5.87 24.36 -29.19
N ALA A 124 4.81 23.57 -29.25
CA ALA A 124 3.68 23.86 -30.13
C ALA A 124 2.35 23.42 -29.50
N ILE A 125 1.34 24.28 -29.63
CA ILE A 125 -0.07 24.00 -29.33
C ILE A 125 -0.83 24.05 -30.65
N ASN A 126 -1.57 22.99 -30.98
CA ASN A 126 -2.37 22.94 -32.21
C ASN A 126 -3.86 23.27 -31.97
N THR A 127 -4.64 23.35 -33.06
CA THR A 127 -6.10 23.61 -33.01
C THR A 127 -6.92 22.54 -32.29
N GLN A 128 -6.33 21.37 -32.02
CA GLN A 128 -6.96 20.28 -31.25
C GLN A 128 -6.56 20.34 -29.76
N GLY A 129 -5.77 21.33 -29.34
CA GLY A 129 -5.29 21.50 -27.97
C GLY A 129 -4.13 20.58 -27.59
N ALA A 130 -3.56 19.84 -28.54
CA ALA A 130 -2.38 19.01 -28.28
C ALA A 130 -1.16 19.91 -28.04
N MET A 131 -0.50 19.70 -26.91
CA MET A 131 0.76 20.34 -26.56
C MET A 131 1.90 19.39 -26.88
N SER A 132 2.96 19.91 -27.48
CA SER A 132 4.12 19.11 -27.87
C SER A 132 5.41 19.88 -27.64
N TRP A 133 6.44 19.18 -27.17
CA TRP A 133 7.76 19.72 -26.87
C TRP A 133 8.85 18.96 -27.63
N GLY A 134 9.94 19.66 -27.96
CA GLY A 134 11.11 19.10 -28.61
C GLY A 134 12.36 19.97 -28.41
N ASP A 135 13.50 19.48 -28.89
CA ASP A 135 14.81 20.09 -28.70
C ASP A 135 15.20 21.15 -29.75
N GLY A 136 14.34 21.37 -30.76
CA GLY A 136 14.57 22.30 -31.87
C GLY A 136 15.28 21.69 -33.08
N THR A 137 15.75 20.45 -32.97
CA THR A 137 16.49 19.72 -34.01
C THR A 137 15.72 18.51 -34.51
N ASN A 138 15.24 17.68 -33.58
CA ASN A 138 14.53 16.44 -33.85
C ASN A 138 13.01 16.66 -33.85
N ALA A 139 12.26 15.66 -34.34
CA ALA A 139 10.81 15.66 -34.20
C ALA A 139 10.43 15.73 -32.71
N LYS A 140 9.39 16.50 -32.38
CA LYS A 140 8.85 16.61 -31.02
C LYS A 140 8.47 15.21 -30.50
N ASP A 141 8.99 14.84 -29.34
CA ASP A 141 8.89 13.51 -28.75
C ASP A 141 8.12 13.49 -27.42
N THR A 142 7.90 14.66 -26.82
CA THR A 142 7.13 14.80 -25.58
C THR A 142 5.79 15.46 -25.90
N ASN A 143 4.69 14.89 -25.41
CA ASN A 143 3.36 15.41 -25.70
C ASN A 143 2.37 15.29 -24.54
N LEU A 144 1.32 16.11 -24.60
CA LEU A 144 0.14 16.02 -23.76
C LEU A 144 -1.07 16.40 -24.60
N TYR A 145 -2.01 15.48 -24.79
CA TYR A 145 -3.13 15.67 -25.69
C TYR A 145 -4.37 14.93 -25.23
N ARG A 146 -5.53 15.40 -25.70
CA ARG A 146 -6.80 14.70 -25.50
C ARG A 146 -6.89 13.53 -26.48
N GLN A 147 -6.90 12.30 -25.98
CA GLN A 147 -7.09 11.12 -26.83
C GLN A 147 -8.56 10.98 -27.26
N SER A 148 -9.48 11.20 -26.31
CA SER A 148 -10.93 11.10 -26.52
C SER A 148 -11.68 11.88 -25.43
N ALA A 149 -13.00 11.79 -25.38
CA ALA A 149 -13.78 12.41 -24.31
C ALA A 149 -13.28 11.91 -22.93
N ASN A 150 -12.94 12.85 -22.05
CA ASN A 150 -12.48 12.60 -20.68
C ASN A 150 -11.14 11.84 -20.55
N LEU A 151 -10.34 11.74 -21.61
CA LEU A 151 -9.06 11.05 -21.58
C LEU A 151 -7.93 11.94 -22.08
N LEU A 152 -7.04 12.28 -21.15
CA LEU A 152 -5.79 13.00 -21.39
C LEU A 152 -4.64 11.99 -21.42
N GLN A 153 -3.72 12.13 -22.38
CA GLN A 153 -2.67 11.15 -22.63
C GLN A 153 -1.34 11.82 -22.97
N THR A 154 -0.25 11.14 -22.61
CA THR A 154 1.08 11.23 -23.23
C THR A 154 1.40 9.89 -23.88
N THR A 155 2.19 9.88 -24.97
CA THR A 155 2.47 8.65 -25.72
C THR A 155 3.47 7.73 -25.02
N ASP A 156 4.41 8.30 -24.26
CA ASP A 156 5.46 7.55 -23.56
C ASP A 156 5.28 7.66 -22.03
N SER A 157 6.29 8.16 -21.33
CA SER A 157 6.33 8.18 -19.87
C SER A 157 5.89 9.54 -19.30
N PHE A 158 5.12 9.50 -18.23
CA PHE A 158 4.91 10.64 -17.35
C PHE A 158 5.69 10.44 -16.05
N THR A 159 6.61 11.35 -15.75
CA THR A 159 7.37 11.34 -14.49
C THR A 159 6.93 12.49 -13.62
N SER A 160 6.34 12.18 -12.46
CA SER A 160 6.05 13.16 -11.41
C SER A 160 7.14 13.13 -10.35
N LEU A 161 7.70 14.28 -9.99
CA LEU A 161 8.60 14.42 -8.83
C LEU A 161 7.83 14.48 -7.50
N GLY A 162 6.53 14.77 -7.56
CA GLY A 162 5.64 14.80 -6.40
C GLY A 162 4.62 13.65 -6.41
N THR A 163 3.73 13.67 -5.43
CA THR A 163 2.63 12.71 -5.32
C THR A 163 1.62 12.86 -6.45
N ILE A 164 1.18 11.74 -7.01
CA ILE A 164 -0.01 11.67 -7.87
C ILE A 164 -1.19 11.27 -6.98
N THR A 165 -2.13 12.19 -6.74
CA THR A 165 -3.37 11.92 -5.99
C THR A 165 -4.49 11.62 -6.97
N ALA A 166 -5.02 10.40 -6.94
CA ALA A 166 -6.13 9.97 -7.79
C ALA A 166 -7.22 9.30 -6.95
N ALA A 167 -8.49 9.61 -7.23
CA ALA A 167 -9.62 8.93 -6.58
C ALA A 167 -9.65 7.43 -6.90
N ALA A 168 -9.18 7.06 -8.10
CA ALA A 168 -8.88 5.70 -8.50
C ALA A 168 -7.64 5.71 -9.40
N PHE A 169 -6.71 4.80 -9.18
CA PHE A 169 -5.53 4.62 -10.02
C PHE A 169 -5.61 3.28 -10.74
N THR A 170 -5.80 3.32 -12.05
CA THR A 170 -5.86 2.14 -12.92
C THR A 170 -4.68 2.14 -13.88
N THR A 171 -4.09 0.97 -14.10
CA THR A 171 -3.03 0.79 -15.11
C THR A 171 -3.48 -0.25 -16.12
N ALA A 172 -3.09 -0.08 -17.39
CA ALA A 172 -3.40 -1.07 -18.43
C ALA A 172 -2.56 -2.36 -18.30
N GLY A 173 -1.47 -2.30 -17.52
CA GLY A 173 -0.53 -3.40 -17.34
C GLY A 173 -0.21 -3.65 -15.87
N ARG A 174 1.08 -3.77 -15.57
CA ARG A 174 1.56 -4.01 -14.21
C ARG A 174 1.81 -2.67 -13.49
N LEU A 175 1.49 -2.62 -12.22
CA LEU A 175 1.97 -1.59 -11.31
C LEU A 175 3.34 -2.00 -10.78
N SER A 176 4.35 -1.16 -10.97
CA SER A 176 5.66 -1.31 -10.33
C SER A 176 5.74 -0.37 -9.14
N VAL A 177 6.06 -0.92 -7.98
CA VAL A 177 6.31 -0.16 -6.74
C VAL A 177 7.75 -0.39 -6.27
N GLY A 178 8.25 0.46 -5.38
CA GLY A 178 9.56 0.25 -4.74
C GLY A 178 9.58 -1.00 -3.87
N THR A 179 10.75 -1.36 -3.33
CA THR A 179 10.87 -2.54 -2.46
C THR A 179 10.35 -2.29 -1.05
N GLY A 180 10.54 -1.10 -0.50
CA GLY A 180 10.15 -0.78 0.89
C GLY A 180 10.90 -1.61 1.95
N THR A 181 10.51 -1.43 3.20
CA THR A 181 10.96 -2.20 4.37
C THR A 181 9.77 -2.46 5.30
N ALA A 182 9.93 -3.29 6.33
CA ALA A 182 8.87 -3.46 7.34
C ALA A 182 8.50 -2.12 8.02
N ALA A 183 9.49 -1.28 8.32
CA ALA A 183 9.27 0.04 8.94
C ALA A 183 8.75 1.12 7.96
N ALA A 184 8.81 0.86 6.66
CA ALA A 184 8.35 1.77 5.61
C ALA A 184 7.92 0.97 4.37
N PRO A 185 6.72 0.37 4.38
CA PRO A 185 6.24 -0.45 3.28
C PRO A 185 6.06 0.36 2.00
N SER A 186 6.30 -0.26 0.85
CA SER A 186 6.14 0.39 -0.46
C SER A 186 4.68 0.67 -0.83
N ILE A 187 3.77 -0.11 -0.26
CA ILE A 187 2.33 0.08 -0.35
C ILE A 187 1.85 0.18 1.10
N TYR A 188 1.37 1.36 1.50
CA TYR A 188 0.89 1.67 2.84
C TYR A 188 -0.45 2.41 2.76
N PHE A 189 -1.13 2.61 3.89
CA PHE A 189 -2.51 3.08 3.92
C PHE A 189 -2.65 4.48 4.54
N GLY A 190 -2.79 5.50 3.69
CA GLY A 190 -3.13 6.85 4.13
C GLY A 190 -2.04 7.48 5.00
N THR A 191 -2.32 7.64 6.30
CA THR A 191 -1.35 8.19 7.28
C THR A 191 -0.62 7.11 8.07
N ASP A 192 -1.08 5.86 7.97
CA ASP A 192 -0.41 4.69 8.53
C ASP A 192 0.71 4.27 7.55
N VAL A 193 1.88 4.86 7.75
CA VAL A 193 3.06 4.69 6.89
C VAL A 193 3.90 3.48 7.25
N ASP A 194 3.53 2.76 8.31
CA ASP A 194 4.27 1.60 8.83
C ASP A 194 3.48 0.28 8.77
N THR A 195 2.25 0.31 8.24
CA THR A 195 1.43 -0.85 7.93
C THR A 195 1.23 -1.01 6.42
N GLY A 196 1.54 -2.20 5.89
CA GLY A 196 1.44 -2.41 4.45
C GLY A 196 2.21 -3.62 3.90
N PHE A 197 2.53 -3.54 2.59
CA PHE A 197 3.27 -4.57 1.87
C PHE A 197 4.63 -4.08 1.39
N TYR A 198 5.63 -4.93 1.55
CA TYR A 198 7.01 -4.66 1.13
C TYR A 198 7.66 -5.92 0.54
N HIS A 199 8.79 -5.75 -0.12
CA HIS A 199 9.48 -6.78 -0.88
C HIS A 199 10.90 -6.97 -0.34
N PRO A 200 11.08 -7.79 0.73
CA PRO A 200 12.35 -7.91 1.45
C PRO A 200 13.49 -8.51 0.61
N ALA A 201 13.16 -9.37 -0.34
CA ALA A 201 14.10 -9.98 -1.28
C ALA A 201 13.34 -10.45 -2.53
N ILE A 202 14.08 -10.83 -3.58
CA ILE A 202 13.49 -11.40 -4.79
C ILE A 202 12.58 -12.59 -4.45
N ASN A 203 11.39 -12.62 -5.06
CA ASN A 203 10.39 -13.67 -4.87
C ASN A 203 9.85 -13.80 -3.44
N ILE A 204 9.92 -12.72 -2.64
CA ILE A 204 9.35 -12.68 -1.29
C ILE A 204 8.45 -11.45 -1.14
N LEU A 205 7.24 -11.66 -0.64
CA LEU A 205 6.32 -10.60 -0.23
C LEU A 205 6.23 -10.58 1.30
N GLY A 206 6.59 -9.46 1.91
CA GLY A 206 6.49 -9.23 3.35
C GLY A 206 5.25 -8.41 3.70
N PHE A 207 4.64 -8.73 4.83
CA PHE A 207 3.48 -8.05 5.40
C PHE A 207 3.92 -7.39 6.69
N ALA A 208 3.71 -6.08 6.79
CA ALA A 208 4.13 -5.28 7.93
C ALA A 208 2.93 -4.63 8.63
N VAL A 209 2.99 -4.60 9.95
CA VAL A 209 2.03 -3.91 10.83
C VAL A 209 2.81 -3.20 11.92
N SER A 210 2.53 -1.92 12.16
CA SER A 210 3.22 -1.10 13.17
C SER A 210 4.76 -1.13 13.01
N GLY A 211 5.24 -1.21 11.77
CA GLY A 211 6.65 -1.19 11.44
C GLY A 211 7.42 -2.51 11.60
N GLY A 212 6.76 -3.59 12.04
CA GLY A 212 7.33 -4.93 12.15
C GLY A 212 6.77 -5.89 11.09
N GLU A 213 7.58 -6.86 10.64
CA GLU A 213 7.07 -7.96 9.82
C GLU A 213 6.24 -8.92 10.68
N ILE A 214 5.03 -9.25 10.24
CA ILE A 214 4.16 -10.23 10.91
C ILE A 214 4.20 -11.60 10.23
N PHE A 215 4.31 -11.62 8.90
CA PHE A 215 4.60 -12.82 8.11
C PHE A 215 5.13 -12.44 6.74
N ARG A 216 5.69 -13.42 6.03
CA ARG A 216 6.09 -13.30 4.63
C ARG A 216 5.61 -14.50 3.83
N VAL A 217 5.47 -14.30 2.52
CA VAL A 217 5.19 -15.35 1.55
C VAL A 217 6.37 -15.45 0.60
N ASP A 218 6.90 -16.65 0.43
CA ASP A 218 7.98 -16.93 -0.52
C ASP A 218 7.60 -18.10 -1.47
N SER A 219 8.58 -18.63 -2.20
CA SER A 219 8.37 -19.77 -3.11
C SER A 219 8.02 -21.09 -2.42
N TYR A 220 8.22 -21.19 -1.10
CA TYR A 220 7.97 -22.38 -0.29
C TYR A 220 6.64 -22.30 0.45
N GLY A 221 6.18 -21.10 0.83
CA GLY A 221 4.86 -20.91 1.42
C GLY A 221 4.76 -19.66 2.30
N ILE A 222 4.02 -19.79 3.39
CA ILE A 222 3.83 -18.74 4.41
C ILE A 222 4.81 -18.99 5.55
N LEU A 223 5.62 -17.98 5.86
CA LEU A 223 6.54 -17.99 6.98
C LEU A 223 6.05 -16.93 7.98
N MET A 224 5.60 -17.40 9.14
CA MET A 224 5.22 -16.52 10.25
C MET A 224 6.47 -16.09 11.01
N ILE A 225 6.44 -14.91 11.63
CA ILE A 225 7.45 -14.58 12.65
C ILE A 225 7.29 -15.50 13.87
N ASP A 226 8.40 -15.82 14.54
CA ASP A 226 8.37 -16.60 15.77
C ASP A 226 7.58 -15.85 16.84
N GLY A 227 6.51 -16.48 17.33
CA GLY A 227 5.71 -15.99 18.43
C GLY A 227 6.34 -16.32 19.78
N VAL A 228 5.64 -15.96 20.83
CA VAL A 228 6.00 -16.25 22.22
C VAL A 228 4.79 -16.82 22.97
N VAL A 229 4.99 -17.32 24.18
CA VAL A 229 3.93 -18.00 24.96
C VAL A 229 2.69 -17.13 25.21
N ASN A 230 2.86 -15.81 25.33
CA ASN A 230 1.77 -14.84 25.53
C ASN A 230 1.41 -14.05 24.26
N ALA A 231 1.93 -14.47 23.10
CA ALA A 231 1.62 -13.92 21.78
C ALA A 231 2.05 -14.93 20.71
N PRO A 232 1.35 -16.06 20.55
CA PRO A 232 1.70 -17.07 19.58
C PRO A 232 1.58 -16.51 18.15
N SER A 233 2.38 -17.05 17.22
CA SER A 233 2.41 -16.61 15.82
C SER A 233 1.06 -16.72 15.12
N TYR A 234 0.25 -17.70 15.52
CA TYR A 234 -1.11 -17.88 15.06
C TYR A 234 -2.04 -17.85 16.27
N THR A 235 -2.92 -16.85 16.34
CA THR A 235 -3.83 -16.60 17.46
C THR A 235 -5.21 -16.23 16.95
N PHE A 236 -6.17 -16.05 17.86
CA PHE A 236 -7.54 -15.67 17.52
C PHE A 236 -7.82 -14.21 17.92
N ALA A 237 -8.66 -13.50 17.16
CA ALA A 237 -8.82 -12.04 17.30
C ALA A 237 -9.26 -11.53 18.69
N ASN A 238 -9.86 -12.39 19.52
CA ASN A 238 -10.29 -12.06 20.88
C ASN A 238 -9.59 -12.91 21.95
N ASP A 239 -8.57 -13.65 21.56
CA ASP A 239 -7.80 -14.57 22.39
C ASP A 239 -6.38 -14.62 21.81
N ASP A 240 -5.59 -13.62 22.22
CA ASP A 240 -4.24 -13.37 21.75
C ASP A 240 -3.17 -14.18 22.50
N ASP A 241 -3.59 -15.00 23.48
CA ASP A 241 -2.72 -15.86 24.28
C ASP A 241 -2.94 -17.36 24.04
N THR A 242 -3.87 -17.71 23.14
CA THR A 242 -4.18 -19.07 22.73
C THR A 242 -3.86 -19.29 21.26
N GLY A 243 -3.00 -20.27 20.98
CA GLY A 243 -2.54 -20.48 19.60
C GLY A 243 -1.30 -21.34 19.45
N PHE A 244 -0.69 -21.27 18.27
CA PHE A 244 0.50 -22.04 17.90
C PHE A 244 1.70 -21.13 17.64
N TYR A 245 2.87 -21.55 18.09
CA TYR A 245 4.12 -20.85 17.83
C TYR A 245 5.31 -21.81 17.81
N ARG A 246 6.41 -21.35 17.22
CA ARG A 246 7.68 -22.06 17.27
C ARG A 246 8.34 -21.83 18.63
N ILE A 247 8.65 -22.90 19.35
CA ILE A 247 9.31 -22.83 20.68
C ILE A 247 10.80 -23.16 20.63
N GLY A 248 11.30 -23.59 19.47
CA GLY A 248 12.69 -23.99 19.25
C GLY A 248 12.93 -24.45 17.82
N ALA A 249 14.12 -24.93 17.52
CA ALA A 249 14.38 -25.59 16.24
C ALA A 249 13.54 -26.88 16.12
N ASP A 250 12.88 -27.05 14.97
CA ASP A 250 12.06 -28.23 14.65
C ASP A 250 11.01 -28.55 15.74
N ASN A 251 10.47 -27.51 16.38
CA ASN A 251 9.63 -27.64 17.57
C ASN A 251 8.49 -26.62 17.58
N ILE A 252 7.27 -27.12 17.67
CA ILE A 252 6.04 -26.32 17.70
C ILE A 252 5.36 -26.50 19.06
N GLY A 253 4.96 -25.39 19.66
CA GLY A 253 4.17 -25.34 20.88
C GLY A 253 2.74 -24.87 20.61
N MET A 254 1.80 -25.36 21.42
CA MET A 254 0.47 -24.77 21.57
C MET A 254 0.39 -24.11 22.94
N THR A 255 0.06 -22.83 22.96
CA THR A 255 -0.26 -22.09 24.18
C THR A 255 -1.77 -22.00 24.36
N LEU A 256 -2.22 -22.11 25.60
CA LEU A 256 -3.59 -21.85 26.03
C LEU A 256 -3.53 -20.96 27.28
N GLY A 257 -4.10 -19.75 27.26
CA GLY A 257 -4.12 -18.89 28.45
C GLY A 257 -2.73 -18.49 28.96
N ASN A 258 -1.81 -18.10 28.06
CA ASN A 258 -0.42 -17.72 28.37
C ASN A 258 0.50 -18.85 28.89
N SER A 259 0.09 -20.11 28.79
CA SER A 259 0.91 -21.25 29.20
C SER A 259 1.17 -22.20 28.04
N LEU A 260 2.43 -22.61 27.87
CA LEU A 260 2.78 -23.67 26.93
C LEU A 260 2.17 -24.98 27.45
N GLU A 261 1.16 -25.48 26.74
CA GLU A 261 0.37 -26.62 27.20
C GLU A 261 0.75 -27.91 26.45
N TYR A 262 1.07 -27.79 25.17
CA TYR A 262 1.47 -28.91 24.32
C TYR A 262 2.72 -28.57 23.53
N ASP A 263 3.64 -29.53 23.48
CA ASP A 263 4.95 -29.39 22.87
C ASP A 263 5.22 -30.59 21.95
N PHE A 264 5.39 -30.29 20.66
CA PHE A 264 5.68 -31.25 19.61
C PHE A 264 7.12 -31.05 19.13
N SER A 265 8.00 -31.97 19.50
CA SER A 265 9.39 -32.02 19.03
C SER A 265 9.58 -33.15 18.02
N THR A 266 10.77 -33.24 17.45
CA THR A 266 11.17 -34.36 16.58
C THR A 266 11.18 -35.72 17.28
N THR A 267 11.12 -35.76 18.62
CA THR A 267 11.25 -37.00 19.41
C THR A 267 10.11 -37.24 20.39
N THR A 268 9.32 -36.22 20.72
CA THR A 268 8.32 -36.29 21.78
C THR A 268 7.07 -35.50 21.42
N PHE A 269 5.92 -36.02 21.88
CA PHE A 269 4.75 -35.21 22.18
C PHE A 269 4.67 -35.08 23.71
N ASN A 270 4.63 -33.85 24.22
CA ASN A 270 4.63 -33.56 25.65
C ASN A 270 3.42 -32.67 26.00
N ALA A 271 2.45 -33.23 26.75
CA ALA A 271 1.29 -32.51 27.27
C ALA A 271 1.59 -31.73 28.58
N LYS A 272 2.87 -31.47 28.86
CA LYS A 272 3.39 -30.81 30.05
C LYS A 272 2.85 -31.48 31.32
N SER A 273 2.21 -30.72 32.20
CA SER A 273 1.65 -31.24 33.45
C SER A 273 0.22 -31.77 33.30
N ASN A 274 -0.27 -31.93 32.07
CA ASN A 274 -1.65 -32.32 31.78
C ASN A 274 -1.77 -33.80 31.41
N ASP A 275 -2.94 -34.35 31.70
CA ASP A 275 -3.31 -35.71 31.32
C ASP A 275 -3.71 -35.80 29.84
N ILE A 276 -3.35 -36.91 29.20
CA ILE A 276 -3.89 -37.28 27.89
C ILE A 276 -5.23 -38.01 28.11
N THR A 277 -6.33 -37.29 27.97
CA THR A 277 -7.68 -37.85 28.03
C THR A 277 -8.17 -38.24 26.64
N THR A 278 -8.54 -39.52 26.42
CA THR A 278 -9.08 -40.00 25.14
C THR A 278 -10.39 -40.75 25.33
N THR A 279 -11.36 -40.56 24.44
CA THR A 279 -12.60 -41.36 24.40
C THR A 279 -12.43 -42.68 23.64
N GLY A 280 -11.34 -42.81 22.87
CA GLY A 280 -10.98 -44.02 22.13
C GLY A 280 -9.83 -44.80 22.76
N THR A 281 -9.43 -45.89 22.10
CA THR A 281 -8.30 -46.72 22.53
C THR A 281 -6.95 -46.03 22.29
N VAL A 282 -6.09 -46.01 23.31
CA VAL A 282 -4.66 -45.68 23.15
C VAL A 282 -3.91 -46.94 22.73
N THR A 283 -3.34 -46.94 21.52
CA THR A 283 -2.51 -48.05 21.03
C THR A 283 -1.05 -47.61 20.98
N ALA A 284 -0.20 -48.24 21.79
CA ALA A 284 1.24 -48.00 21.80
C ALA A 284 1.99 -49.33 21.58
N LYS A 285 3.03 -49.31 20.73
CA LYS A 285 3.88 -50.50 20.51
C LYS A 285 4.76 -50.83 21.71
N GLY A 286 5.00 -49.86 22.58
CA GLY A 286 5.75 -50.02 23.82
C GLY A 286 5.30 -48.99 24.85
N TYR A 287 5.21 -49.43 26.10
CA TYR A 287 4.98 -48.58 27.27
C TYR A 287 6.09 -48.89 28.27
N THR A 288 6.97 -47.94 28.52
CA THR A 288 8.09 -48.09 29.46
C THR A 288 7.64 -47.62 30.83
N LYS A 289 7.74 -48.50 31.82
CA LYS A 289 7.48 -48.20 33.22
C LYS A 289 8.76 -47.78 33.92
N ASN A 290 8.68 -46.87 34.88
CA ASN A 290 9.80 -46.60 35.77
C ASN A 290 10.11 -47.84 36.64
N LEU A 291 11.32 -48.37 36.53
CA LEU A 291 11.80 -49.54 37.28
C LEU A 291 12.88 -49.11 38.26
N VAL A 292 12.60 -49.25 39.55
CA VAL A 292 13.55 -48.93 40.61
C VAL A 292 13.86 -50.15 41.46
N THR A 293 15.11 -50.28 41.90
CA THR A 293 15.53 -51.31 42.88
C THR A 293 15.86 -50.64 44.20
N LYS A 294 15.39 -51.21 45.31
CA LYS A 294 15.58 -50.68 46.65
C LYS A 294 16.25 -51.71 47.54
N THR A 295 17.20 -51.24 48.34
CA THR A 295 18.03 -52.06 49.23
C THR A 295 17.90 -51.58 50.68
N GLY A 296 16.73 -51.08 51.05
CA GLY A 296 16.45 -50.53 52.38
C GLY A 296 15.09 -49.84 52.40
N ALA A 297 14.68 -49.38 53.58
CA ALA A 297 13.39 -48.73 53.78
C ALA A 297 13.19 -47.57 52.81
N TYR A 298 12.04 -47.54 52.15
CA TYR A 298 11.73 -46.55 51.13
C TYR A 298 10.23 -46.33 51.03
N THR A 299 9.82 -45.06 51.04
CA THR A 299 8.45 -44.67 50.73
C THR A 299 8.33 -44.50 49.22
N LEU A 300 7.43 -45.26 48.61
CA LEU A 300 7.14 -45.18 47.18
C LEU A 300 6.61 -43.79 46.81
N THR A 301 6.89 -43.36 45.59
CA THR A 301 6.44 -42.08 45.03
C THR A 301 5.47 -42.31 43.88
N ALA A 302 4.67 -41.29 43.52
CA ALA A 302 3.77 -41.35 42.37
C ALA A 302 4.49 -41.64 41.03
N SER A 303 5.80 -41.42 40.96
CA SER A 303 6.62 -41.67 39.78
C SER A 303 7.20 -43.10 39.73
N ASP A 304 7.12 -43.88 40.80
CA ASP A 304 7.50 -45.29 40.77
C ASP A 304 6.42 -46.11 40.03
N ASP A 305 6.79 -47.10 39.23
CA ASP A 305 5.81 -48.01 38.62
C ASP A 305 6.10 -49.46 39.01
N ILE A 306 7.37 -49.86 38.95
CA ILE A 306 7.86 -51.17 39.36
C ILE A 306 8.96 -50.99 40.39
N VAL A 307 8.82 -51.64 41.55
CA VAL A 307 9.78 -51.58 42.66
C VAL A 307 10.29 -52.97 42.99
N LEU A 308 11.61 -53.17 42.87
CA LEU A 308 12.27 -54.41 43.23
C LEU A 308 12.90 -54.28 44.61
N GLY A 309 12.51 -55.14 45.56
CA GLY A 309 13.14 -55.21 46.87
C GLY A 309 14.30 -56.20 46.89
N ASN A 310 15.51 -55.71 47.18
CA ASN A 310 16.76 -56.46 47.01
C ASN A 310 17.71 -56.35 48.21
N THR A 311 17.23 -56.60 49.42
CA THR A 311 18.09 -56.70 50.61
C THR A 311 17.43 -57.59 51.68
N ASN A 312 18.05 -57.70 52.87
CA ASN A 312 17.49 -58.35 54.06
C ASN A 312 16.16 -57.71 54.48
N ALA A 313 15.47 -58.24 55.49
CA ALA A 313 14.13 -57.79 55.83
C ALA A 313 14.00 -56.27 55.96
N PHE A 314 13.05 -55.69 55.23
CA PHE A 314 12.80 -54.26 55.22
C PHE A 314 11.38 -53.92 54.77
N THR A 315 10.99 -52.66 55.01
CA THR A 315 9.66 -52.15 54.69
C THR A 315 9.69 -51.18 53.53
N LEU A 316 8.83 -51.41 52.55
CA LEU A 316 8.42 -50.43 51.55
C LEU A 316 7.10 -49.81 52.01
N THR A 317 7.09 -48.51 52.27
CA THR A 317 5.86 -47.79 52.65
C THR A 317 5.21 -47.24 51.39
N LEU A 318 3.91 -47.44 51.22
CA LEU A 318 3.15 -46.85 50.13
C LEU A 318 2.98 -45.33 50.38
N PRO A 319 2.91 -44.49 49.33
CA PRO A 319 2.50 -43.10 49.51
C PRO A 319 1.04 -43.05 49.97
N ALA A 320 0.58 -41.87 50.41
CA ALA A 320 -0.83 -41.67 50.69
C ALA A 320 -1.67 -42.03 49.45
N SER A 321 -2.67 -42.88 49.63
CA SER A 321 -3.60 -43.26 48.56
C SER A 321 -4.39 -42.05 48.05
N SER A 322 -4.61 -41.06 48.92
CA SER A 322 -5.26 -39.80 48.56
C SER A 322 -4.42 -39.02 47.54
N GLY A 323 -5.04 -38.62 46.43
CA GLY A 323 -4.40 -37.87 45.35
C GLY A 323 -3.75 -38.71 44.25
N ILE A 324 -3.78 -40.04 44.34
CA ILE A 324 -3.22 -40.96 43.32
C ILE A 324 -4.16 -42.13 42.99
N THR A 325 -5.48 -41.91 43.02
CA THR A 325 -6.49 -42.90 42.63
C THR A 325 -6.16 -43.51 41.26
N GLY A 326 -6.22 -44.85 41.17
CA GLY A 326 -5.91 -45.57 39.93
C GLY A 326 -4.42 -45.79 39.70
N LYS A 327 -3.52 -45.22 40.51
CA LYS A 327 -2.08 -45.51 40.43
C LYS A 327 -1.84 -46.99 40.74
N VAL A 328 -1.12 -47.65 39.84
CA VAL A 328 -0.73 -49.06 39.96
C VAL A 328 0.76 -49.17 40.25
N TYR A 329 1.12 -49.96 41.28
CA TYR A 329 2.49 -50.37 41.53
C TYR A 329 2.63 -51.88 41.34
N THR A 330 3.74 -52.31 40.76
CA THR A 330 4.20 -53.71 40.82
C THR A 330 5.39 -53.80 41.76
N ILE A 331 5.27 -54.54 42.85
CA ILE A 331 6.31 -54.69 43.87
C ILE A 331 6.77 -56.14 43.85
N LYS A 332 8.07 -56.37 43.66
CA LYS A 332 8.64 -57.72 43.57
C LYS A 332 9.82 -57.89 44.54
N LYS A 333 9.82 -58.98 45.28
CA LYS A 333 10.97 -59.42 46.07
C LYS A 333 11.98 -60.12 45.15
N ILE A 334 13.23 -59.68 45.16
CA ILE A 334 14.30 -60.27 44.33
C ILE A 334 15.54 -60.67 45.12
N ASN A 335 15.64 -60.35 46.42
CA ASN A 335 16.72 -60.87 47.25
C ASN A 335 16.58 -62.39 47.41
N THR A 336 17.71 -63.09 47.43
CA THR A 336 17.80 -64.56 47.41
C THR A 336 17.51 -65.24 48.75
N GLU A 337 17.34 -64.48 49.82
CA GLU A 337 17.13 -65.01 51.17
C GLU A 337 15.65 -65.35 51.42
N TYR A 338 15.36 -66.55 51.91
CA TYR A 338 14.00 -67.08 52.10
C TYR A 338 13.34 -66.66 53.41
N ASP A 339 14.14 -66.39 54.44
CA ASP A 339 13.65 -66.04 55.79
C ASP A 339 13.56 -64.51 56.02
N GLU A 340 13.92 -63.72 55.01
CA GLU A 340 14.00 -62.27 55.08
C GLU A 340 12.82 -61.64 54.32
N ALA A 341 11.83 -61.16 55.07
CA ALA A 341 10.58 -60.68 54.51
C ALA A 341 10.67 -59.27 53.89
N LEU A 342 10.04 -59.09 52.72
CA LEU A 342 9.74 -57.76 52.18
C LEU A 342 8.35 -57.35 52.66
N THR A 343 8.29 -56.37 53.56
CA THR A 343 7.02 -55.84 54.09
C THR A 343 6.59 -54.65 53.25
N ILE A 344 5.34 -54.63 52.81
CA ILE A 344 4.67 -53.50 52.20
C ILE A 344 3.71 -52.93 53.24
N ASP A 345 3.83 -51.64 53.53
CA ASP A 345 3.10 -50.96 54.60
C ASP A 345 2.25 -49.83 54.01
N GLY A 346 0.98 -49.75 54.42
CA GLY A 346 0.11 -48.64 54.05
C GLY A 346 0.60 -47.33 54.68
N ASN A 347 0.28 -46.19 54.06
CA ASN A 347 0.61 -44.91 54.69
C ASN A 347 -0.29 -44.67 55.91
N SER A 348 0.32 -44.46 57.08
CA SER A 348 -0.39 -44.18 58.33
C SER A 348 -1.41 -45.27 58.71
N SER A 349 -2.70 -45.05 58.48
CA SER A 349 -3.78 -46.01 58.79
C SER A 349 -4.48 -46.54 57.54
N GLU A 350 -3.95 -46.24 56.36
CA GLU A 350 -4.43 -46.82 55.10
C GLU A 350 -4.21 -48.33 55.11
N THR A 351 -5.11 -49.06 54.48
CA THR A 351 -5.06 -50.53 54.43
C THR A 351 -4.74 -51.03 53.03
N ILE A 352 -4.20 -52.25 52.97
CA ILE A 352 -3.96 -53.09 51.80
C ILE A 352 -4.89 -54.30 51.95
N ASP A 353 -5.97 -54.35 51.16
CA ASP A 353 -7.04 -55.35 51.30
C ASP A 353 -7.55 -55.53 52.76
N GLY A 354 -7.67 -54.43 53.50
CA GLY A 354 -8.16 -54.43 54.89
C GLY A 354 -7.12 -54.71 55.98
N ALA A 355 -5.86 -55.01 55.62
CA ALA A 355 -4.74 -55.12 56.56
C ALA A 355 -3.83 -53.88 56.48
N LEU A 356 -3.12 -53.51 57.56
CA LEU A 356 -2.17 -52.37 57.50
C LEU A 356 -0.92 -52.68 56.65
N THR A 357 -0.52 -53.95 56.61
CA THR A 357 0.67 -54.42 55.92
C THR A 357 0.40 -55.68 55.10
N TYR A 358 1.13 -55.83 54.01
CA TYR A 358 1.24 -57.07 53.24
C TYR A 358 2.70 -57.55 53.25
N VAL A 359 2.95 -58.84 53.44
CA VAL A 359 4.30 -59.37 53.60
C VAL A 359 4.61 -60.41 52.53
N ILE A 360 5.73 -60.24 51.82
CA ILE A 360 6.26 -61.19 50.84
C ILE A 360 7.47 -61.91 51.44
N TYR A 361 7.34 -63.22 51.65
CA TYR A 361 8.45 -64.07 52.11
C TYR A 361 9.20 -64.71 50.93
N THR A 362 8.45 -65.18 49.94
CA THR A 362 8.97 -65.97 48.83
C THR A 362 9.84 -65.12 47.89
N VAL A 363 11.05 -65.61 47.62
CA VAL A 363 11.93 -65.05 46.59
C VAL A 363 11.24 -65.10 45.22
N ASP A 364 11.47 -64.08 44.41
CA ASP A 364 10.89 -63.93 43.07
C ASP A 364 9.36 -63.78 43.01
N SER A 365 8.70 -63.64 44.16
CA SER A 365 7.27 -63.33 44.23
C SER A 365 7.00 -61.83 44.35
N GLY A 366 5.80 -61.43 43.96
CA GLY A 366 5.39 -60.04 43.97
C GLY A 366 3.88 -59.83 43.98
N ILE A 367 3.51 -58.57 44.13
CA ILE A 367 2.13 -58.12 44.03
C ILE A 367 2.02 -56.97 43.04
N THR A 368 0.85 -56.87 42.41
CA THR A 368 0.41 -55.65 41.75
C THR A 368 -0.76 -55.09 42.54
N ILE A 369 -0.64 -53.83 42.93
CA ILE A 369 -1.62 -53.13 43.77
C ILE A 369 -2.08 -51.85 43.08
N ILE A 370 -3.32 -51.45 43.34
CA ILE A 370 -3.91 -50.22 42.81
C ILE A 370 -4.49 -49.38 43.95
N SER A 371 -4.32 -48.07 43.89
CA SER A 371 -4.99 -47.15 44.81
C SER A 371 -6.46 -46.96 44.43
N ASP A 372 -7.38 -47.04 45.39
CA ASP A 372 -8.78 -46.66 45.21
C ASP A 372 -9.06 -45.19 45.62
N GLY A 373 -8.03 -44.46 46.03
CA GLY A 373 -8.10 -43.09 46.55
C GLY A 373 -8.23 -42.98 48.07
N SER A 374 -8.52 -44.08 48.78
CA SER A 374 -8.63 -44.14 50.25
C SER A 374 -7.81 -45.28 50.88
N ASN A 375 -7.59 -46.37 50.15
CA ASN A 375 -6.82 -47.54 50.51
C ASN A 375 -6.15 -48.14 49.27
N TRP A 376 -5.52 -49.30 49.45
CA TRP A 376 -4.82 -50.07 48.43
C TRP A 376 -5.50 -51.43 48.22
N GLN A 377 -5.71 -51.79 46.96
CA GLN A 377 -6.32 -53.06 46.55
C GLN A 377 -5.29 -53.94 45.85
N ILE A 378 -5.20 -55.22 46.20
CA ILE A 378 -4.35 -56.17 45.47
C ILE A 378 -5.10 -56.66 44.24
N ILE A 379 -4.52 -56.44 43.06
CA ILE A 379 -5.12 -56.81 41.76
C ILE A 379 -4.34 -57.92 41.04
N GLY A 380 -3.22 -58.36 41.59
CA GLY A 380 -2.47 -59.50 41.11
C GLY A 380 -1.38 -59.93 42.08
N SER A 381 -1.06 -61.22 42.08
CA SER A 381 0.10 -61.80 42.77
C SER A 381 0.77 -62.82 41.86
N PHE A 382 2.07 -63.02 42.02
CA PHE A 382 2.86 -63.94 41.20
C PHE A 382 4.06 -64.49 41.95
#